data_AF-A0A6H9T9T7-F1
#
_entry.id   AF-A0A6H9T9T7-F1
#
_cell.length_a   1.000
_cell.length_b   1.000
_cell.length_c   1.000
_cell.angle_alpha   90.00
_cell.angle_beta   90.00
_cell.angle_gamma   90.00
#
_symmetry.space_group_name_H-M   'P 1'
#
loop_
_entity.id
_entity.type
_entity.pdbx_description
1 polymer ?
#
loop_
_entity_poly.entity_id
_entity_poly.type
_entity_poly.pdbx_seq_one_letter_code
_entity_poly.pdbx_strand_id
1 'polypeptide(L)'
;MFGLYPAGVRWAQSFTASTDAKSLQKLLVDHGGCTAALFHQPFGTQRGAVIAQRDGMLVLAHVVDADEAEIVVTPGVELQNLLWSFDAGYSGQWSGRELQILTGCSNWDSMLKQTSDAFSRLCGTVQAAVDGTLAKPASRPEPTLPVDDDDVPFFLPDEYLQPISLSEIQSCDH
;
A
#
# COMPACT_ATOMS: atom_id res chain seq x y z
N MET A 1 -15.14 -6.85 16.77
CA MET A 1 -13.92 -6.67 17.59
C MET A 1 -12.69 -7.07 16.80
N PHE A 2 -11.78 -6.15 16.53
CA PHE A 2 -10.48 -6.47 15.94
C PHE A 2 -9.67 -7.33 16.92
N GLY A 3 -9.20 -8.47 16.42
CA GLY A 3 -8.54 -9.49 17.25
C GLY A 3 -7.16 -9.07 17.73
N LEU A 4 -6.67 -9.76 18.77
CA LEU A 4 -5.30 -9.60 19.27
C LEU A 4 -4.29 -9.75 18.14
N TYR A 5 -3.62 -8.65 17.82
CA TYR A 5 -2.53 -8.57 16.86
C TYR A 5 -1.27 -9.17 17.48
N PRO A 6 -0.57 -10.11 16.82
CA PRO A 6 0.63 -10.75 17.37
C PRO A 6 1.67 -9.77 17.90
N ALA A 7 1.86 -8.64 17.21
CA ALA A 7 2.83 -7.61 17.61
C ALA A 7 2.38 -6.76 18.83
N GLY A 8 1.17 -7.00 19.35
CA GLY A 8 0.60 -6.27 20.48
C GLY A 8 -0.11 -4.97 20.09
N VAL A 9 -0.80 -4.39 21.08
CA VAL A 9 -1.72 -3.25 20.89
C VAL A 9 -1.05 -1.96 20.42
N ARG A 10 0.27 -1.80 20.63
CA ARG A 10 1.00 -0.59 20.20
C ARG A 10 1.06 -0.43 18.68
N TRP A 11 0.82 -1.51 17.93
CA TRP A 11 0.82 -1.55 16.47
C TRP A 11 -0.60 -1.61 15.90
N ALA A 12 -1.59 -1.16 16.66
CA ALA A 12 -2.97 -1.10 16.23
C ALA A 12 -3.58 0.22 16.68
N GLN A 13 -4.11 0.99 15.73
CA GLN A 13 -4.83 2.21 16.01
C GLN A 13 -6.23 2.12 15.41
N SER A 14 -7.24 2.33 16.24
CA SER A 14 -8.65 2.30 15.84
C SER A 14 -9.16 3.71 15.55
N PHE A 15 -10.09 3.80 14.60
CA PHE A 15 -10.82 5.01 14.22
C PHE A 15 -12.29 4.66 13.96
N THR A 16 -13.16 5.65 14.06
CA THR A 16 -14.56 5.54 13.65
C THR A 16 -14.83 6.59 12.59
N ALA A 17 -15.24 6.16 11.40
CA ALA A 17 -15.58 7.03 10.29
C ALA A 17 -17.10 7.16 10.16
N SER A 18 -17.58 8.36 9.85
CA SER A 18 -18.99 8.63 9.50
C SER A 18 -19.34 8.27 8.05
N THR A 19 -18.39 7.69 7.32
CA THR A 19 -18.53 7.28 5.92
C THR A 19 -18.34 5.78 5.79
N ASP A 20 -18.95 5.20 4.75
CA ASP A 20 -18.78 3.79 4.42
C ASP A 20 -17.33 3.45 4.00
N ALA A 21 -16.98 2.17 4.09
CA ALA A 21 -15.63 1.67 3.84
C ALA A 21 -15.14 1.88 2.40
N LYS A 22 -16.04 1.88 1.40
CA LYS A 22 -15.70 2.06 -0.02
C LYS A 22 -15.41 3.53 -0.32
N SER A 23 -16.21 4.44 0.25
CA SER A 23 -15.93 5.87 0.19
C SER A 23 -14.60 6.21 0.86
N LEU A 24 -14.32 5.64 2.03
CA LEU A 24 -13.05 5.83 2.72
C LEU A 24 -11.86 5.25 1.94
N GLN A 25 -12.00 4.05 1.36
CA GLN A 25 -10.98 3.48 0.47
C GLN A 25 -10.64 4.44 -0.66
N LYS A 26 -11.66 5.01 -1.32
CA LYS A 26 -11.46 5.96 -2.42
C LYS A 26 -10.67 7.18 -1.96
N LEU A 27 -11.00 7.78 -0.82
CA LEU A 27 -10.26 8.93 -0.27
C LEU A 27 -8.79 8.58 0.02
N LEU A 28 -8.53 7.43 0.62
CA LEU A 28 -7.17 6.98 0.95
C LEU A 28 -6.33 6.71 -0.31
N VAL A 29 -6.96 6.24 -1.38
CA VAL A 29 -6.29 5.99 -2.66
C VAL A 29 -6.05 7.30 -3.42
N ASP A 30 -7.11 8.08 -3.61
CA ASP A 30 -7.07 9.32 -4.40
C ASP A 30 -6.20 10.39 -3.73
N HIS A 31 -6.15 10.41 -2.40
CA HIS A 31 -5.50 11.49 -1.64
C HIS A 31 -4.46 11.04 -0.62
N GLY A 32 -4.56 9.82 -0.10
CA GLY A 32 -3.67 9.30 0.94
C GLY A 32 -2.44 8.55 0.41
N GLY A 33 -2.30 8.40 -0.92
CA GLY A 33 -1.22 7.62 -1.53
C GLY A 33 -1.25 6.14 -1.15
N CYS A 34 -2.42 5.62 -0.77
CA CYS A 34 -2.61 4.20 -0.48
C CYS A 34 -2.94 3.43 -1.76
N THR A 35 -2.69 2.13 -1.73
CA THR A 35 -3.15 1.20 -2.76
C THR A 35 -4.48 0.59 -2.33
N ALA A 36 -5.45 0.53 -3.24
CA ALA A 36 -6.73 -0.13 -3.01
C ALA A 36 -6.52 -1.63 -2.74
N ALA A 37 -7.24 -2.17 -1.76
CA ALA A 37 -7.26 -3.59 -1.47
C ALA A 37 -8.60 -4.23 -1.84
N LEU A 38 -8.59 -5.54 -2.04
CA LEU A 38 -9.75 -6.32 -2.48
C LEU A 38 -10.62 -6.85 -1.33
N PHE A 39 -10.68 -6.14 -0.19
CA PHE A 39 -11.48 -6.55 0.97
C PHE A 39 -11.16 -7.95 1.51
N HIS A 40 -9.93 -8.43 1.31
CA HIS A 40 -9.47 -9.70 1.85
C HIS A 40 -9.26 -9.61 3.37
N GLN A 41 -9.26 -10.75 4.06
CA GLN A 41 -9.20 -10.83 5.53
C GLN A 41 -7.94 -11.58 5.98
N PRO A 42 -6.77 -10.92 6.01
CA PRO A 42 -5.48 -11.58 6.23
C PRO A 42 -5.33 -12.13 7.67
N PHE A 43 -6.10 -11.60 8.62
CA PHE A 43 -6.14 -12.09 10.00
C PHE A 43 -7.24 -13.13 10.23
N GLY A 44 -7.90 -13.60 9.16
CA GLY A 44 -8.99 -14.56 9.21
C GLY A 44 -10.39 -13.92 9.26
N THR A 45 -11.40 -14.76 9.10
CA THR A 45 -12.79 -14.34 8.99
C THR A 45 -13.23 -13.50 10.19
N GLN A 46 -14.01 -12.44 9.92
CA GLN A 46 -14.53 -11.50 10.93
C GLN A 46 -13.47 -10.66 11.68
N ARG A 47 -12.21 -10.67 11.23
CA ARG A 47 -11.13 -9.84 11.83
C ARG A 47 -10.86 -8.53 11.08
N GLY A 48 -11.84 -8.11 10.29
CA GLY A 48 -11.75 -6.93 9.42
C GLY A 48 -11.24 -7.28 8.03
N ALA A 49 -11.73 -6.52 7.05
CA ALA A 49 -11.37 -6.63 5.65
C ALA A 49 -10.45 -5.46 5.27
N VAL A 50 -9.38 -5.74 4.53
CA VAL A 50 -8.42 -4.71 4.11
C VAL A 50 -9.06 -3.84 3.04
N ILE A 51 -9.15 -2.54 3.32
CA ILE A 51 -9.68 -1.54 2.39
C ILE A 51 -8.55 -0.81 1.67
N ALA A 52 -7.40 -0.62 2.33
CA ALA A 52 -6.26 0.03 1.73
C ALA A 52 -4.96 -0.46 2.35
N GLN A 53 -3.85 -0.29 1.65
CA GLN A 53 -2.51 -0.65 2.14
C GLN A 53 -1.45 0.35 1.69
N ARG A 54 -0.42 0.52 2.50
CA ARG A 54 0.73 1.40 2.20
C ARG A 54 1.93 1.02 3.07
N ASP A 55 3.12 0.96 2.50
CA ASP A 55 4.39 0.79 3.24
C ASP A 55 4.38 -0.42 4.23
N GLY A 56 3.78 -1.54 3.83
CA GLY A 56 3.65 -2.74 4.68
C GLY A 56 2.58 -2.65 5.79
N MET A 57 1.84 -1.54 5.83
CA MET A 57 0.70 -1.31 6.72
C MET A 57 -0.63 -1.52 6.01
N LEU A 58 -1.63 -1.93 6.77
CA LEU A 58 -2.98 -2.23 6.33
C LEU A 58 -3.98 -1.30 7.03
N VAL A 59 -4.98 -0.87 6.29
CA VAL A 59 -6.20 -0.22 6.78
C VAL A 59 -7.33 -1.23 6.64
N LEU A 60 -7.94 -1.62 7.76
CA LEU A 60 -8.98 -2.62 7.84
C LEU A 60 -10.31 -1.97 8.23
N ALA A 61 -11.41 -2.39 7.61
CA ALA A 61 -12.77 -2.08 8.08
C ALA A 61 -13.38 -3.31 8.77
N HIS A 62 -14.05 -3.14 9.91
CA HIS A 62 -14.64 -4.27 10.63
C HIS A 62 -15.78 -4.92 9.82
N VAL A 63 -16.66 -4.08 9.28
CA VAL A 63 -17.78 -4.42 8.41
C VAL A 63 -17.72 -3.52 7.18
N VAL A 64 -17.67 -4.09 5.98
CA VAL A 64 -17.46 -3.34 4.74
C VAL A 64 -18.69 -2.52 4.34
N ASP A 65 -19.87 -3.06 4.58
CA ASP A 65 -21.14 -2.43 4.17
C ASP A 65 -21.86 -1.72 5.33
N ALA A 66 -21.11 -1.26 6.34
CA ALA A 66 -21.65 -0.42 7.41
C ALA A 66 -21.66 1.06 6.99
N ASP A 67 -22.71 1.79 7.38
CA ASP A 67 -22.83 3.24 7.15
C ASP A 67 -21.77 4.02 7.93
N GLU A 68 -21.45 3.56 9.14
CA GLU A 68 -20.34 4.04 9.97
C GLU A 68 -19.26 2.96 10.04
N ALA A 69 -18.10 3.23 9.44
CA ALA A 69 -17.03 2.25 9.37
C ALA A 69 -16.14 2.31 10.63
N GLU A 70 -16.05 1.19 11.34
CA GLU A 70 -14.99 0.96 12.33
C GLU A 70 -13.70 0.55 11.61
N ILE A 71 -12.65 1.36 11.76
CA ILE A 71 -11.39 1.21 11.04
C ILE A 71 -10.26 0.87 11.99
N VAL A 72 -9.34 0.02 11.56
CA VAL A 72 -8.06 -0.21 12.24
C VAL A 72 -6.89 -0.11 11.27
N VAL A 73 -5.87 0.62 11.69
CA VAL A 73 -4.56 0.63 11.04
C VAL A 73 -3.63 -0.32 11.78
N THR A 74 -2.96 -1.21 11.06
CA THR A 74 -2.04 -2.20 11.63
C THR A 74 -1.00 -2.67 10.62
N PRO A 75 0.20 -3.12 11.03
CA PRO A 75 1.13 -3.79 10.12
C PRO A 75 0.52 -5.06 9.49
N GLY A 76 0.99 -5.39 8.29
CA GLY A 76 0.66 -6.66 7.64
C GLY A 76 1.14 -7.88 8.42
N VAL A 77 0.61 -9.05 8.11
CA VAL A 77 0.84 -10.31 8.87
C VAL A 77 2.33 -10.63 9.01
N GLU A 78 3.09 -10.53 7.92
CA GLU A 78 4.54 -10.79 7.92
C GLU A 78 5.30 -9.82 8.83
N LEU A 79 4.99 -8.52 8.73
CA LEU A 79 5.60 -7.49 9.55
C LEU A 79 5.21 -7.64 11.03
N GLN A 80 3.98 -8.08 11.32
CA GLN A 80 3.59 -8.40 12.70
C GLN A 80 4.38 -9.58 13.28
N ASN A 81 4.65 -10.61 12.50
CA ASN A 81 5.45 -11.75 12.95
C ASN A 81 6.90 -11.32 13.24
N LEU A 82 7.46 -10.42 12.45
CA LEU A 82 8.80 -9.84 12.69
C LEU A 82 8.82 -8.98 13.96
N LEU A 83 7.85 -8.08 14.12
CA LEU A 83 7.73 -7.23 15.30
C LEU A 83 7.55 -8.04 16.59
N TRP A 84 6.68 -9.06 16.54
CA TRP A 84 6.52 -10.01 17.64
C TRP A 84 7.82 -10.77 17.94
N SER A 85 8.51 -11.26 16.91
CA SER A 85 9.79 -11.96 17.06
C SER A 85 10.83 -11.08 17.76
N PHE A 86 10.88 -9.78 17.43
CA PHE A 86 11.76 -8.83 18.09
C PHE A 86 11.40 -8.67 19.57
N ASP A 87 10.13 -8.38 19.89
CA ASP A 87 9.67 -8.15 21.26
C ASP A 87 9.80 -9.38 22.17
N ALA A 88 9.61 -10.57 21.61
CA ALA A 88 9.70 -11.83 22.33
C ALA A 88 11.15 -12.33 22.52
N GLY A 89 12.15 -11.59 22.02
CA GLY A 89 13.56 -11.96 22.11
C GLY A 89 14.01 -13.03 21.11
N TYR A 90 13.22 -13.28 20.06
CA TYR A 90 13.52 -14.21 18.97
C TYR A 90 14.14 -13.54 17.74
N SER A 91 14.62 -12.30 17.87
CA SER A 91 15.27 -11.56 16.77
C SER A 91 16.47 -12.30 16.15
N GLY A 92 17.16 -13.13 16.94
CA GLY A 92 18.28 -13.97 16.48
C GLY A 92 17.89 -15.15 15.58
N GLN A 93 16.60 -15.47 15.44
CA GLN A 93 16.12 -16.51 14.51
C GLN A 93 16.10 -16.03 13.06
N TRP A 94 16.21 -14.72 12.84
CA TRP A 94 16.17 -14.11 11.52
C TRP A 94 17.56 -13.67 11.11
N SER A 95 18.00 -14.11 9.94
CA SER A 95 19.21 -13.60 9.32
C SER A 95 18.99 -12.17 8.79
N GLY A 96 20.07 -11.40 8.70
CA GLY A 96 20.02 -10.06 8.08
C GLY A 96 19.56 -10.10 6.61
N ARG A 97 19.78 -11.22 5.91
CA ARG A 97 19.30 -11.42 4.54
C ARG A 97 17.78 -11.59 4.48
N GLU A 98 17.20 -12.37 5.39
CA GLU A 98 15.74 -12.51 5.48
C GLU A 98 15.08 -11.18 5.82
N LEU A 99 15.66 -10.43 6.77
CA LEU A 99 15.17 -9.10 7.11
C LEU A 99 15.19 -8.15 5.90
N GLN A 100 16.28 -8.17 5.14
CA GLN A 100 16.44 -7.36 3.92
C GLN A 100 15.43 -7.74 2.84
N ILE A 101 15.14 -9.03 2.66
CA ILE A 101 14.16 -9.51 1.67
C ILE A 101 12.74 -9.09 2.05
N LEU A 102 12.38 -9.24 3.34
CA LEU A 102 11.02 -8.98 3.82
C LEU A 102 10.70 -7.49 3.97
N THR A 103 11.69 -6.68 4.33
CA THR A 103 11.46 -5.29 4.76
C THR A 103 12.31 -4.26 4.01
N GLY A 104 13.31 -4.70 3.24
CA GLY A 104 14.30 -3.79 2.65
C GLY A 104 15.29 -3.21 3.67
N CYS A 105 15.24 -3.61 4.94
CA CYS A 105 16.15 -3.16 5.99
C CYS A 105 17.21 -4.22 6.32
N SER A 106 18.45 -3.76 6.52
CA SER A 106 19.59 -4.64 6.81
C SER A 106 19.78 -4.96 8.30
N ASN A 107 19.07 -4.25 9.19
CA ASN A 107 19.11 -4.46 10.64
C ASN A 107 17.77 -4.12 11.30
N TRP A 108 17.59 -4.64 12.51
CA TRP A 108 16.36 -4.50 13.30
C TRP A 108 16.02 -3.06 13.65
N ASP A 109 17.01 -2.25 14.05
CA ASP A 109 16.79 -0.85 14.42
C ASP A 109 16.22 -0.02 13.26
N SER A 110 16.75 -0.22 12.04
CA SER A 110 16.28 0.44 10.83
C SER A 110 14.86 0.00 10.48
N MET A 111 14.57 -1.29 10.61
CA MET A 111 13.23 -1.85 10.38
C MET A 111 12.22 -1.27 11.37
N LEU A 112 12.54 -1.22 12.66
CA LEU A 112 11.68 -0.68 13.70
C LEU A 112 11.40 0.82 13.49
N LYS A 113 12.44 1.59 13.15
CA LYS A 113 12.29 3.01 12.82
C LYS A 113 11.40 3.21 11.60
N GLN A 114 11.69 2.52 10.49
CA GLN A 114 10.92 2.62 9.25
C GLN A 114 9.45 2.23 9.48
N THR A 115 9.21 1.15 10.21
CA THR A 115 7.87 0.67 10.58
C THR A 115 7.14 1.69 11.43
N SER A 116 7.80 2.28 12.44
CA SER A 116 7.21 3.31 13.29
C SER A 116 6.82 4.54 12.48
N ASP A 117 7.73 5.02 11.62
CA ASP A 117 7.50 6.18 10.77
C ASP A 117 6.37 5.92 9.75
N ALA A 118 6.31 4.72 9.16
CA ALA A 118 5.23 4.31 8.27
C ALA A 118 3.88 4.23 8.99
N PHE A 119 3.85 3.61 10.17
CA PHE A 119 2.65 3.48 11.00
C PHE A 119 2.11 4.85 11.41
N SER A 120 2.94 5.73 11.96
CA SER A 120 2.53 7.08 12.35
C SER A 120 2.02 7.91 11.17
N ARG A 121 2.68 7.82 10.00
CA ARG A 121 2.24 8.53 8.79
C ARG A 121 0.89 8.02 8.29
N LEU A 122 0.69 6.71 8.26
CA LEU A 122 -0.59 6.15 7.81
C LEU A 122 -1.72 6.46 8.81
N CYS A 123 -1.46 6.36 10.12
CA CYS A 123 -2.42 6.78 11.13
C CYS A 123 -2.82 8.25 10.97
N GLY A 124 -1.88 9.15 10.73
CA GLY A 124 -2.18 10.55 10.44
C GLY A 124 -2.99 10.75 9.16
N THR A 125 -2.71 9.96 8.11
CA THR A 125 -3.45 9.98 6.85
C THR A 125 -4.89 9.50 7.02
N VAL A 126 -5.09 8.40 7.76
CA VAL A 126 -6.42 7.86 8.06
C VAL A 126 -7.19 8.81 8.96
N GLN A 127 -6.56 9.40 9.98
CA GLN A 127 -7.19 10.42 10.81
C GLN A 127 -7.67 11.61 9.96
N ALA A 128 -6.82 12.13 9.07
CA ALA A 128 -7.21 13.20 8.17
C ALA A 128 -8.36 12.81 7.22
N ALA A 129 -8.40 11.55 6.76
CA ALA A 129 -9.50 11.04 5.93
C ALA A 129 -10.82 10.98 6.71
N VAL A 130 -10.76 10.48 7.95
CA VAL A 130 -11.90 10.39 8.87
C VAL A 130 -12.42 11.78 9.24
N ASP A 131 -11.53 12.75 9.47
CA ASP A 131 -11.89 14.13 9.79
C ASP A 131 -12.35 14.93 8.55
N GLY A 132 -12.29 14.34 7.34
CA GLY A 132 -12.62 15.01 6.09
C GLY A 132 -11.63 16.11 5.67
N THR A 133 -10.43 16.11 6.25
CA THR A 133 -9.38 17.11 5.99
C THR A 133 -8.30 16.61 5.02
N LEU A 134 -8.39 15.36 4.57
CA LEU A 134 -7.45 14.77 3.62
C LEU A 134 -7.59 15.46 2.25
N ALA A 135 -6.77 16.49 2.03
CA ALA A 135 -6.76 17.26 0.81
C ALA A 135 -6.09 16.49 -0.34
N LYS A 136 -6.49 16.82 -1.57
CA LYS A 136 -5.87 16.31 -2.78
C LYS A 136 -4.36 16.62 -2.75
N PRO A 137 -3.48 15.62 -2.99
CA PRO A 137 -2.04 15.85 -3.12
C PRO A 137 -1.86 16.96 -4.16
N ALA A 138 -1.04 17.96 -3.85
CA ALA A 138 -0.67 18.96 -4.83
C ALA A 138 -0.17 18.20 -6.06
N SER A 139 -0.93 18.28 -7.16
CA SER A 139 -0.59 17.61 -8.40
C SER A 139 0.83 18.04 -8.73
N ARG A 140 1.77 17.08 -8.73
CA ARG A 140 3.09 17.31 -9.31
C ARG A 140 2.81 17.89 -10.69
N PRO A 141 3.29 19.10 -11.01
CA PRO A 141 3.08 19.66 -12.34
C PRO A 141 3.55 18.60 -13.32
N GLU A 142 2.63 18.21 -14.21
CA GLU A 142 2.94 17.34 -15.33
C GLU A 142 4.19 17.92 -15.98
N PRO A 143 5.25 17.13 -16.24
CA PRO A 143 6.40 17.65 -16.95
C PRO A 143 5.90 18.13 -18.31
N THR A 144 5.70 19.44 -18.43
CA THR A 144 5.45 20.08 -19.71
C THR A 144 6.68 19.84 -20.53
N LEU A 145 6.60 18.86 -21.44
CA LEU A 145 7.53 18.78 -22.54
C LEU A 145 7.48 20.15 -23.23
N PRO A 146 8.60 20.88 -23.35
CA PRO A 146 8.62 22.05 -24.18
C PRO A 146 8.28 21.57 -25.59
N VAL A 147 7.09 21.91 -26.06
CA VAL A 147 6.79 21.88 -27.49
C VAL A 147 7.53 23.09 -28.03
N ASP A 148 8.81 22.89 -28.35
CA ASP A 148 9.53 23.79 -29.23
C ASP A 148 8.90 23.59 -30.61
N ASP A 149 8.19 24.62 -31.07
CA ASP A 149 7.46 24.64 -32.35
C ASP A 149 8.42 24.93 -33.53
N ASP A 150 9.64 24.39 -33.46
CA ASP A 150 10.67 24.53 -34.48
C ASP A 150 11.44 23.19 -34.64
N ASP A 151 11.08 22.45 -35.70
CA ASP A 151 11.91 21.47 -36.43
C ASP A 151 12.81 20.52 -35.60
N VAL A 152 12.20 19.61 -34.82
CA VAL A 152 12.88 18.37 -34.41
C VAL A 152 12.31 17.19 -35.20
N PRO A 153 13.01 16.70 -36.24
CA PRO A 153 12.59 15.46 -36.87
C PRO A 153 12.75 14.32 -35.86
N PHE A 154 11.64 13.68 -35.52
CA PHE A 154 11.60 12.39 -34.84
C PHE A 154 12.27 11.33 -35.73
N PHE A 155 13.60 11.34 -35.80
CA PHE A 155 14.37 10.22 -36.33
C PHE A 155 14.39 9.13 -35.27
N LEU A 156 13.41 8.23 -35.34
CA LEU A 156 13.62 6.89 -34.85
C LEU A 156 14.84 6.31 -35.61
N PRO A 157 15.82 5.70 -34.92
CA PRO A 157 16.90 4.98 -35.61
C PRO A 157 16.30 3.99 -36.61
N ASP A 158 16.86 3.89 -37.82
CA ASP A 158 16.38 2.99 -38.88
C ASP A 158 16.21 1.53 -38.41
N GLU A 159 16.91 1.14 -37.34
CA GLU A 159 16.78 -0.17 -36.69
C GLU A 159 15.38 -0.45 -36.10
N TYR A 160 14.58 0.58 -35.83
CA TYR A 160 13.19 0.45 -35.36
C TYR A 160 12.14 0.60 -36.48
N LEU A 161 12.56 0.96 -37.69
CA LEU A 161 11.69 1.07 -38.87
C LEU A 161 11.69 -0.22 -39.68
N GLN A 162 11.62 -1.37 -39.00
CA GLN A 162 11.48 -2.65 -39.71
C GLN A 162 10.04 -2.78 -40.24
N PRO A 163 9.84 -2.91 -41.56
CA PRO A 163 8.53 -3.24 -42.10
C PRO A 163 8.14 -4.63 -41.61
N ILE A 164 7.04 -4.70 -40.86
CA ILE A 164 6.44 -5.97 -40.47
C ILE A 164 5.95 -6.65 -41.75
N SER A 165 6.66 -7.68 -42.20
CA SER A 165 6.18 -8.55 -43.27
C SER A 165 4.99 -9.35 -42.73
N LEU A 166 3.77 -9.03 -43.17
CA LEU A 166 2.52 -9.74 -42.85
C LEU A 166 2.45 -11.11 -43.55
N SER A 167 3.48 -11.94 -43.41
CA SER A 167 3.57 -13.27 -44.01
C SER A 167 3.38 -14.43 -43.03
N GLU A 168 3.08 -14.17 -41.76
CA GLU A 168 2.82 -15.23 -40.76
C GLU A 168 1.45 -15.07 -40.08
N ILE A 169 0.38 -14.87 -40.86
CA ILE A 169 -0.95 -15.36 -40.45
C ILE A 169 -1.09 -16.75 -41.05
N GLN A 170 -0.36 -17.71 -40.49
CA GLN A 170 -0.65 -19.12 -40.73
C GLN A 170 -1.52 -19.61 -39.57
N SER A 171 -2.76 -19.92 -39.94
CA SER A 171 -3.82 -20.50 -39.12
C SER A 171 -3.31 -21.56 -38.13
N CYS A 172 -3.57 -21.36 -36.84
CA CYS A 172 -3.64 -22.45 -35.87
C CYS A 172 -5.10 -22.85 -35.70
N ASP A 173 -5.66 -23.48 -36.73
CA ASP A 173 -6.67 -24.52 -36.53
C ASP A 173 -5.91 -25.79 -36.10
N HIS A 174 -5.98 -26.12 -34.81
CA HIS A 174 -6.01 -27.50 -34.29
C HIS A 174 -6.43 -27.54 -32.82
#